data_AF-A0A7Z9PTH6-F1
#
_entry.id   AF-A0A7Z9PTH6-F1
#
_cell.length_a   1.000
_cell.length_b   1.000
_cell.length_c   1.000
_cell.angle_alpha   90.00
_cell.angle_beta   90.00
_cell.angle_gamma   90.00
#
_symmetry.space_group_name_H-M   'P 1'
#
loop_
_entity.id
_entity.type
_entity.pdbx_description
1 polymer ?
#
loop_
_entity_poly.entity_id
_entity_poly.type
_entity_poly.pdbx_seq_one_letter_code
_entity_poly.pdbx_strand_id
1 'polypeptide(L)'
;SKGYYGSTCLQLFFLVTQVIGWRRWHQGEKEDLRSSALKLEAAQMGGLCLALGLLTALGAKVLTQADGQAPWLDAFATAGSVVAQLLMVRGYRECWLVWLAVDVVYLYLTALVGLKAFLFLYLVFCGLALNGWWHWTRDVQE
;
A
#
# COMPACT_ATOMS: atom_id res chain seq x y z
N SER A 1 -34.17 3.46 0.60
CA SER A 1 -33.48 2.19 0.94
C SER A 1 -32.43 1.77 -0.12
N LYS A 2 -31.67 2.71 -0.72
CA LYS A 2 -30.65 2.41 -1.73
C LYS A 2 -29.34 3.09 -1.30
N GLY A 3 -28.38 2.34 -0.78
CA GLY A 3 -27.14 2.96 -0.26
C GLY A 3 -26.04 2.00 0.21
N TYR A 4 -26.31 0.70 0.34
CA TYR A 4 -25.34 -0.24 0.90
C TYR A 4 -24.71 -1.19 -0.13
N TYR A 5 -25.01 -1.06 -1.42
CA TYR A 5 -24.45 -1.97 -2.43
C TYR A 5 -22.93 -1.89 -2.47
N GLY A 6 -22.35 -0.69 -2.37
CA GLY A 6 -20.89 -0.51 -2.32
C GLY A 6 -20.24 -1.15 -1.09
N SER A 7 -20.81 -0.91 0.11
CA SER A 7 -20.31 -1.50 1.35
C SER A 7 -20.47 -3.02 1.40
N THR A 8 -21.57 -3.54 0.86
CA THR A 8 -21.84 -4.99 0.80
C THR A 8 -20.91 -5.68 -0.20
N CYS A 9 -20.66 -5.08 -1.37
CA CYS A 9 -19.69 -5.61 -2.33
C CYS A 9 -18.26 -5.63 -1.76
N LEU A 10 -17.86 -4.59 -1.03
CA LEU A 10 -16.56 -4.52 -0.39
C LEU A 10 -16.41 -5.57 0.73
N GLN A 11 -17.47 -5.77 1.54
CA GLN A 11 -17.49 -6.81 2.57
C GLN A 11 -17.47 -8.22 1.97
N LEU A 12 -18.13 -8.45 0.84
CA LEU A 12 -18.06 -9.71 0.09
C LEU A 12 -16.66 -9.99 -0.46
N PHE A 13 -15.98 -8.96 -0.98
CA PHE A 13 -14.59 -9.09 -1.43
C PHE A 13 -13.64 -9.44 -0.29
N PHE A 14 -13.80 -8.80 0.88
CA PHE A 14 -13.02 -9.14 2.08
C PHE A 14 -13.32 -10.56 2.59
N LEU A 15 -14.57 -10.99 2.57
CA LEU A 15 -14.93 -12.37 2.93
C LEU A 15 -14.24 -13.39 2.03
N VAL A 16 -14.24 -13.17 0.71
CA VAL A 16 -13.63 -14.08 -0.27
C VAL A 16 -12.11 -14.13 -0.11
N THR A 17 -11.46 -12.99 0.07
CA THR A 17 -10.00 -12.92 0.27
C THR A 17 -9.57 -13.57 1.58
N GLN A 18 -10.36 -13.44 2.65
CA GLN A 18 -10.11 -14.14 3.93
C GLN A 18 -10.25 -15.67 3.79
N VAL A 19 -11.22 -16.16 3.02
CA VAL A 19 -11.38 -17.60 2.75
C VAL A 19 -10.21 -18.15 1.93
N ILE A 20 -9.72 -17.40 0.93
CA ILE A 20 -8.55 -17.77 0.13
C ILE A 20 -7.29 -17.77 1.00
N GLY A 21 -7.10 -16.73 1.83
CA GLY A 21 -5.99 -16.63 2.77
C GLY A 21 -5.98 -17.77 3.78
N TRP A 22 -7.13 -18.14 4.33
CA TRP A 22 -7.29 -19.28 5.23
C TRP A 22 -6.97 -20.62 4.55
N ARG A 23 -7.44 -20.82 3.31
CA ARG A 23 -7.15 -22.03 2.54
C ARG A 23 -5.67 -22.16 2.20
N ARG A 24 -5.01 -21.08 1.78
CA ARG A 24 -3.56 -21.05 1.54
C ARG A 24 -2.76 -21.33 2.80
N TRP A 25 -3.16 -20.76 3.93
CA TRP A 25 -2.55 -21.04 5.23
C TRP A 25 -2.67 -22.52 5.61
N HIS A 26 -3.84 -23.12 5.39
CA HIS A 26 -4.09 -24.52 5.73
C HIS A 26 -3.46 -25.52 4.75
N GLN A 27 -3.12 -25.11 3.53
CA GLN A 27 -2.50 -25.98 2.53
C GLN A 27 -0.97 -26.08 2.67
N GLY A 28 -0.36 -25.32 3.59
CA GLY A 28 1.06 -25.45 3.89
C GLY A 28 1.96 -25.13 2.69
N GLU A 29 1.48 -24.35 1.72
CA GLU A 29 2.34 -23.72 0.69
C GLU A 29 3.30 -22.76 1.40
N LYS A 30 4.39 -23.33 1.88
CA LYS A 30 5.65 -22.65 2.21
C LYS A 30 6.37 -22.26 0.91
N GLU A 31 5.66 -21.78 -0.10
CA GLU A 31 6.29 -20.82 -0.99
C GLU A 31 6.33 -19.52 -0.21
N ASP A 32 7.31 -19.48 0.70
CA ASP A 32 7.70 -18.31 1.46
C ASP A 32 7.97 -17.21 0.43
N LEU A 33 7.01 -16.32 0.21
CA LEU A 33 7.31 -14.98 -0.32
C LEU A 33 8.32 -14.26 0.60
N ARG A 34 8.53 -14.77 1.83
CA ARG A 34 9.62 -14.43 2.75
C ARG A 34 11.01 -14.84 2.26
N SER A 35 11.17 -15.90 1.47
CA SER A 35 12.48 -16.45 1.08
C SER A 35 13.10 -15.77 -0.15
N SER A 36 12.45 -14.75 -0.70
CA SER A 36 13.01 -13.86 -1.72
C SER A 36 12.73 -12.41 -1.39
N ALA A 37 13.03 -12.00 -0.16
CA ALA A 37 13.11 -10.59 0.22
C ALA A 37 14.29 -9.96 -0.55
N LEU A 38 14.05 -9.63 -1.81
CA LEU A 38 15.02 -8.97 -2.66
C LEU A 38 15.26 -7.56 -2.13
N LYS A 39 16.50 -7.11 -2.19
CA LYS A 39 16.91 -5.76 -1.81
C LYS A 39 17.18 -4.97 -3.08
N LEU A 40 16.54 -3.80 -3.22
CA LEU A 40 16.91 -2.87 -4.29
C LEU A 40 18.35 -2.38 -4.09
N GLU A 41 19.13 -2.35 -5.17
CA GLU A 41 20.40 -1.64 -5.19
C GLU A 41 20.16 -0.13 -5.09
N ALA A 42 21.12 0.62 -4.54
CA ALA A 42 20.98 2.07 -4.33
C ALA A 42 20.63 2.84 -5.62
N ALA A 43 21.15 2.41 -6.77
CA ALA A 43 20.82 2.98 -8.08
C ALA A 43 19.36 2.72 -8.50
N GLN A 44 18.84 1.52 -8.23
CA GLN A 44 17.46 1.15 -8.52
C GLN A 44 16.48 1.91 -7.61
N MET A 45 16.89 2.18 -6.36
CA MET A 45 16.12 3.01 -5.44
C MET A 45 16.03 4.47 -5.90
N GLY A 46 17.12 5.03 -6.45
CA GLY A 46 17.10 6.34 -7.08
C GLY A 46 16.14 6.40 -8.28
N GLY A 47 16.15 5.38 -9.14
CA GLY A 47 15.22 5.25 -10.26
C GLY A 47 13.76 5.13 -9.82
N LEU A 48 13.50 4.39 -8.75
CA LEU A 48 12.17 4.24 -8.15
C LEU A 48 11.64 5.58 -7.61
N CYS A 49 12.46 6.32 -6.86
CA CYS A 49 12.09 7.64 -6.34
C CYS A 49 11.78 8.63 -7.48
N LEU A 50 12.59 8.63 -8.54
CA LEU A 50 12.35 9.47 -9.72
C LEU A 50 11.06 9.07 -10.45
N ALA A 51 10.81 7.77 -10.66
CA ALA A 51 9.59 7.28 -11.28
C ALA A 51 8.34 7.63 -10.46
N LEU A 52 8.41 7.46 -9.13
CA LEU A 52 7.34 7.84 -8.21
C LEU A 52 7.06 9.35 -8.26
N GLY A 53 8.10 10.17 -8.24
CA GLY A 53 7.99 11.62 -8.36
C GLY A 53 7.37 12.06 -9.69
N LEU A 54 7.77 11.45 -10.80
CA LEU A 54 7.22 11.71 -12.13
C LEU A 54 5.75 11.31 -12.24
N LEU A 55 5.38 10.11 -11.76
CA LEU A 55 3.99 9.65 -11.74
C LEU A 55 3.11 10.53 -10.86
N THR A 56 3.63 10.96 -9.71
CA THR A 56 2.94 11.91 -8.82
C THR A 56 2.71 13.24 -9.51
N ALA A 57 3.73 13.81 -10.17
CA ALA A 57 3.61 15.08 -10.86
C ALA A 57 2.63 15.03 -12.05
N LEU A 58 2.65 13.94 -12.82
CA LEU A 58 1.69 13.72 -13.92
C LEU A 58 0.26 13.55 -13.39
N GLY A 59 0.08 12.71 -12.36
CA GLY A 59 -1.23 12.51 -11.73
C GLY A 59 -1.79 13.78 -11.10
N ALA A 60 -0.94 14.57 -10.43
CA ALA A 60 -1.34 15.84 -9.82
C ALA A 60 -1.81 16.83 -10.88
N LYS A 61 -1.12 16.91 -12.03
CA LYS A 61 -1.53 17.78 -13.15
C LYS A 61 -2.93 17.41 -13.66
N VAL A 62 -3.23 16.11 -13.80
CA VAL A 62 -4.56 15.63 -14.22
C VAL A 62 -5.62 15.95 -13.15
N LEU A 63 -5.31 15.70 -11.87
CA LEU A 63 -6.25 15.93 -10.76
C LEU A 63 -6.51 17.43 -10.50
N THR A 64 -5.52 18.30 -10.74
CA THR A 64 -5.73 19.77 -10.68
C THR A 64 -6.67 20.27 -11.75
N GLN A 65 -6.77 19.58 -12.90
CA GLN A 65 -7.74 19.93 -13.95
C GLN A 65 -9.16 19.42 -13.64
N ALA A 66 -9.30 18.57 -12.62
CA ALA A 66 -10.56 17.94 -12.22
C ALA A 66 -11.12 18.46 -10.88
N ASP A 67 -10.66 19.63 -10.40
CA ASP A 67 -11.07 20.25 -9.12
C ASP A 67 -10.85 19.35 -7.88
N GLY A 68 -9.80 18.52 -7.88
CA GLY A 68 -9.43 17.73 -6.70
C GLY A 68 -9.08 18.62 -5.50
N GLN A 69 -9.55 18.26 -4.29
CA GLN A 69 -9.28 19.05 -3.07
C GLN A 69 -7.82 18.97 -2.60
N ALA A 70 -7.14 17.85 -2.83
CA ALA A 70 -5.72 17.67 -2.51
C ALA A 70 -4.96 16.91 -3.63
N PRO A 71 -4.86 17.49 -4.85
CA PRO A 71 -4.44 16.77 -6.06
C PRO A 71 -3.07 16.11 -5.97
N TRP A 72 -2.13 16.75 -5.27
CA TRP A 72 -0.76 16.24 -5.09
C TRP A 72 -0.70 15.06 -4.13
N LEU A 73 -1.45 15.11 -3.03
CA LEU A 73 -1.49 14.04 -2.03
C LEU A 73 -2.24 12.82 -2.58
N ASP A 74 -3.35 13.04 -3.28
CA ASP A 74 -4.12 11.98 -3.93
C ASP A 74 -3.31 11.31 -5.06
N ALA A 75 -2.62 12.09 -5.89
CA ALA A 75 -1.74 11.58 -6.92
C ALA A 75 -0.59 10.74 -6.33
N PHE A 76 0.05 11.24 -5.26
CA PHE A 76 1.11 10.52 -4.58
C PHE A 76 0.61 9.21 -3.98
N ALA A 77 -0.51 9.24 -3.25
CA ALA A 77 -1.07 8.05 -2.61
C ALA A 77 -1.44 7.00 -3.66
N THR A 78 -2.00 7.42 -4.80
CA THR A 78 -2.34 6.52 -5.92
C THR A 78 -1.10 5.93 -6.58
N ALA A 79 -0.15 6.77 -7.00
CA ALA A 79 1.08 6.30 -7.64
C ALA A 79 1.92 5.44 -6.70
N GLY A 80 2.04 5.85 -5.44
CA GLY A 80 2.72 5.11 -4.38
C GLY A 80 2.09 3.75 -4.11
N SER A 81 0.76 3.65 -4.09
CA SER A 81 0.07 2.37 -3.92
C SER A 81 0.40 1.39 -5.06
N VAL A 82 0.39 1.87 -6.31
CA VAL A 82 0.76 1.04 -7.48
C VAL A 82 2.21 0.58 -7.37
N VAL A 83 3.13 1.49 -7.06
CA VAL A 83 4.55 1.17 -6.89
C VAL A 83 4.77 0.17 -5.76
N ALA A 84 4.16 0.40 -4.60
CA ALA A 84 4.24 -0.48 -3.44
C ALA A 84 3.73 -1.89 -3.76
N GLN A 85 2.60 -1.98 -4.46
CA GLN A 85 2.05 -3.26 -4.91
C GLN A 85 2.99 -3.98 -5.89
N LEU A 86 3.57 -3.26 -6.84
CA LEU A 86 4.50 -3.82 -7.83
C LEU A 86 5.80 -4.33 -7.19
N LEU A 87 6.28 -3.67 -6.14
CA LEU A 87 7.43 -4.11 -5.36
C LEU A 87 7.09 -5.33 -4.50
N MET A 88 5.91 -5.32 -3.87
CA MET A 88 5.44 -6.42 -3.02
C MET A 88 5.26 -7.71 -3.81
N VAL A 89 4.63 -7.66 -4.99
CA VAL A 89 4.46 -8.83 -5.88
C VAL A 89 5.81 -9.40 -6.34
N ARG A 90 6.84 -8.54 -6.45
CA ARG A 90 8.19 -8.95 -6.82
C ARG A 90 9.06 -9.36 -5.62
N GLY A 91 8.54 -9.33 -4.40
CA GLY A 91 9.30 -9.69 -3.20
C GLY A 91 10.32 -8.65 -2.75
N TYR A 92 10.25 -7.39 -3.20
CA TYR A 92 11.17 -6.36 -2.69
C TYR A 92 10.75 -5.86 -1.32
N ARG A 93 11.66 -5.86 -0.35
CA ARG A 93 11.39 -5.36 1.01
C ARG A 93 11.06 -3.87 1.05
N GLU A 94 11.59 -3.07 0.10
CA GLU A 94 11.32 -1.64 0.01
C GLU A 94 9.84 -1.32 -0.25
N CYS A 95 9.03 -2.32 -0.65
CA CYS A 95 7.57 -2.17 -0.74
C CYS A 95 6.96 -1.67 0.57
N TRP A 96 7.47 -2.11 1.72
CA TRP A 96 6.96 -1.73 3.04
C TRP A 96 7.21 -0.26 3.37
N LEU A 97 8.32 0.31 2.91
CA LEU A 97 8.60 1.74 3.09
C LEU A 97 7.67 2.60 2.22
N VAL A 98 7.38 2.16 0.99
CA VAL A 98 6.44 2.85 0.12
C VAL A 98 5.02 2.76 0.68
N TRP A 99 4.61 1.58 1.18
CA TRP A 99 3.33 1.43 1.88
C TRP A 99 3.20 2.35 3.09
N LEU A 100 4.24 2.42 3.92
CA LEU A 100 4.25 3.31 5.09
C LEU A 100 4.07 4.79 4.67
N ALA A 101 4.75 5.24 3.61
CA ALA A 101 4.62 6.61 3.12
C ALA A 101 3.18 6.90 2.62
N VAL A 102 2.58 5.95 1.90
CA VAL A 102 1.19 6.04 1.41
C VAL A 102 0.20 6.07 2.57
N ASP A 103 0.37 5.18 3.55
CA ASP A 103 -0.50 5.10 4.73
C ASP A 103 -0.45 6.38 5.56
N VAL A 104 0.72 7.01 5.72
CA VAL A 104 0.86 8.31 6.40
C VAL A 104 0.12 9.41 5.65
N VAL A 105 0.14 9.42 4.32
CA VAL A 105 -0.62 10.39 3.52
C VAL A 105 -2.12 10.16 3.69
N TYR A 106 -2.59 8.92 3.62
CA TYR A 106 -4.00 8.62 3.86
C TYR A 106 -4.43 8.93 5.29
N LEU A 107 -3.57 8.68 6.28
CA LEU A 107 -3.80 9.05 7.67
C LEU A 107 -3.99 10.56 7.83
N TYR A 108 -3.14 11.35 7.18
CA TYR A 108 -3.26 12.81 7.18
C TYR A 108 -4.56 13.28 6.50
N LEU A 109 -4.87 12.77 5.30
CA LEU A 109 -6.09 13.14 4.58
C LEU A 109 -7.36 12.78 5.38
N THR A 110 -7.39 11.59 5.97
CA THR A 110 -8.55 11.15 6.77
C THR A 110 -8.68 11.87 8.10
N ALA A 111 -7.57 12.35 8.68
CA ALA A 111 -7.60 13.25 9.83
C ALA A 111 -8.28 14.59 9.50
N LEU A 112 -7.99 15.16 8.32
CA LEU A 112 -8.62 16.41 7.87
C LEU A 112 -10.13 16.26 7.67
N VAL A 113 -10.58 15.12 7.13
CA VAL A 113 -12.01 14.83 6.91
C VAL A 113 -12.72 14.42 8.21
N GLY A 114 -11.99 14.10 9.28
CA GLY A 114 -12.55 13.76 10.60
C GLY A 114 -13.07 12.32 10.74
N LEU A 115 -12.69 11.43 9.83
CA LEU A 115 -13.17 10.04 9.79
C LEU A 115 -12.38 9.13 10.74
N LYS A 116 -12.80 9.07 12.01
CA LYS A 116 -12.11 8.34 13.09
C LYS A 116 -11.85 6.85 12.78
N ALA A 117 -12.79 6.17 12.12
CA ALA A 117 -12.65 4.75 11.77
C ALA A 117 -11.51 4.52 10.77
N PHE A 118 -11.43 5.35 9.72
CA PHE A 118 -10.35 5.26 8.73
C PHE A 118 -9.01 5.71 9.32
N LEU A 119 -9.02 6.73 10.18
CA LEU A 119 -7.82 7.16 10.91
C LEU A 119 -7.19 6.00 11.69
N PHE A 120 -8.01 5.26 12.45
CA PHE A 120 -7.55 4.08 13.18
C PHE A 120 -7.05 2.98 12.23
N LEU A 121 -7.75 2.73 11.13
CA LEU A 121 -7.35 1.74 10.12
C LEU A 121 -5.97 2.04 9.55
N TYR A 122 -5.72 3.27 9.11
CA TYR A 122 -4.43 3.66 8.54
C TYR A 122 -3.30 3.66 9.58
N LEU A 123 -3.60 3.94 10.87
CA LEU A 123 -2.63 3.73 11.96
C LEU A 123 -2.23 2.25 12.10
N VAL A 124 -3.20 1.33 11.99
CA VAL A 124 -2.91 -0.11 12.01
C VAL A 124 -2.08 -0.51 10.79
N PHE A 125 -2.39 0.01 9.59
CA PHE A 125 -1.63 -0.25 8.38
C PHE A 125 -0.18 0.27 8.47
N CYS A 126 0.05 1.46 9.03
CA CYS A 126 1.39 1.94 9.36
C CYS A 126 2.14 0.93 10.26
N GLY A 127 1.49 0.40 11.29
CA GLY A 127 2.08 -0.60 12.18
C GLY A 127 2.41 -1.92 11.46
N LEU A 128 1.55 -2.37 10.56
CA LEU A 128 1.79 -3.54 9.72
C LEU A 128 2.94 -3.33 8.74
N ALA A 129 3.03 -2.14 8.13
CA ALA A 129 4.11 -1.79 7.22
C ALA A 129 5.46 -1.80 7.94
N LEU A 130 5.52 -1.26 9.16
CA LEU A 130 6.72 -1.32 10.00
C LEU A 130 7.11 -2.76 10.38
N ASN A 131 6.12 -3.59 10.74
CA ASN A 131 6.36 -4.99 11.06
C ASN A 131 6.86 -5.78 9.85
N GLY A 132 6.25 -5.56 8.68
CA GLY A 132 6.65 -6.17 7.42
C GLY A 132 8.07 -5.78 7.02
N TRP A 133 8.42 -4.49 7.14
CA TRP A 133 9.78 -4.01 6.93
C TRP A 133 10.79 -4.70 7.86
N TRP A 134 10.46 -4.80 9.16
CA TRP A 134 11.33 -5.46 10.14
C TRP A 134 11.55 -6.92 9.80
N HIS A 135 10.48 -7.69 9.57
CA HIS A 135 10.57 -9.12 9.27
C HIS A 135 11.37 -9.35 7.99
N TRP A 136 11.02 -8.68 6.90
CA TRP A 136 11.69 -8.90 5.62
C TRP A 136 13.14 -8.44 5.63
N THR A 137 13.47 -7.42 6.42
CA THR A 137 14.87 -7.00 6.59
C THR A 137 15.71 -8.07 7.29
N ARG A 138 15.13 -8.84 8.22
CA ARG A 138 15.80 -9.96 8.88
C ARG A 138 15.97 -11.14 7.91
N ASP A 139 14.95 -11.45 7.12
CA ASP A 139 14.98 -12.55 6.17
C ASP A 139 15.98 -12.31 5.01
N VAL A 140 16.31 -11.06 4.66
CA VAL A 140 17.39 -10.73 3.68
C VAL A 140 18.79 -11.08 4.21
N GLN A 141 18.98 -11.13 5.54
CA GLN A 141 20.29 -11.28 6.16
C GLN A 141 20.68 -12.74 6.47
N GLU A 142 19.73 -13.67 6.41
CA GLU A 142 19.98 -15.12 6.52
C GLU A 142 20.20 -15.75 5.14
#